data_AF-G3JLI2-F1
#
_entry.id   AF-G3JLI2-F1
#
_cell.length_a   1.000
_cell.length_b   1.000
_cell.length_c   1.000
_cell.angle_alpha   90.00
_cell.angle_beta   90.00
_cell.angle_gamma   90.00
#
_symmetry.space_group_name_H-M   'P 1'
#
loop_
_entity.id
_entity.type
_entity.pdbx_description
1 polymer ?
#
loop_
_entity_poly.entity_id
_entity_poly.type
_entity_poly.pdbx_seq_one_letter_code
_entity_poly.pdbx_strand_id
1 'polypeptide(L)'
;MLVTLALYHRDTLSRGNSRRIFHYEAYHWGLLFTTGGPNAPPLYAFDATDTSDIDPVTFRLRNPAMDWWLRAEARPPPNPKLLGQLVVGAVPPREEERWEEELKALLEQVLLPVKNTHPQQSCVTWAVAALERLQDRGWVRPFDLDRFKDAALAYADARIGGDVTAPAVQEYCV
;
A
#
# COMPACT_ATOMS: atom_id res chain seq x y z
N MET A 1 -5.81 -11.00 12.16
CA MET A 1 -5.19 -9.69 11.85
C MET A 1 -5.75 -9.19 10.52
N LEU A 2 -6.27 -7.97 10.45
CA LEU A 2 -6.84 -7.43 9.20
C LEU A 2 -5.74 -7.12 8.19
N VAL A 3 -6.03 -7.36 6.91
CA VAL A 3 -5.21 -6.95 5.78
C VAL A 3 -5.93 -5.80 5.10
N THR A 4 -5.23 -4.68 4.92
CA THR A 4 -5.79 -3.50 4.27
C THR A 4 -4.85 -2.97 3.19
N LEU A 5 -5.44 -2.47 2.10
CA LEU A 5 -4.73 -1.61 1.17
C LEU A 5 -4.77 -0.18 1.72
N ALA A 6 -3.61 0.40 1.97
CA ALA A 6 -3.47 1.80 2.39
C ALA A 6 -3.12 2.68 1.19
N LEU A 7 -3.82 3.80 1.08
CA LEU A 7 -3.64 4.79 0.02
C LEU A 7 -3.14 6.10 0.60
N TYR A 8 -2.06 6.62 0.04
CA TYR A 8 -1.43 7.86 0.48
C TYR A 8 -1.39 8.89 -0.65
N HIS A 9 -1.56 10.17 -0.32
CA HIS A 9 -1.34 11.22 -1.31
C HIS A 9 0.15 11.39 -1.61
N ARG A 10 0.45 11.68 -2.87
CA ARG A 10 1.76 12.05 -3.42
C ARG A 10 1.82 13.55 -3.74
N ASP A 11 1.28 14.33 -2.80
CA ASP A 11 1.27 15.80 -2.81
C ASP A 11 0.66 16.38 -4.10
N THR A 12 1.48 17.03 -4.93
CA THR A 12 1.03 17.64 -6.20
C THR A 12 0.67 16.60 -7.25
N LEU A 13 1.19 15.36 -7.15
CA LEU A 13 0.87 14.28 -8.08
C LEU A 13 -0.57 13.78 -7.90
N SER A 14 -1.12 13.85 -6.68
CA SER A 14 -2.49 13.46 -6.38
C SER A 14 -3.53 14.53 -6.70
N ARG A 15 -3.15 15.65 -7.32
CA ARG A 15 -4.05 16.80 -7.53
C ARG A 15 -4.11 17.25 -8.98
N GLY A 16 -5.22 17.89 -9.33
CA GLY A 16 -5.40 18.59 -10.60
C GLY A 16 -5.10 17.73 -11.83
N ASN A 17 -4.33 18.30 -12.77
CA ASN A 17 -3.98 17.61 -14.02
C ASN A 17 -3.03 16.43 -13.79
N SER A 18 -2.12 16.52 -12.82
CA SER A 18 -1.20 15.42 -12.49
C SER A 18 -1.97 14.16 -12.11
N ARG A 19 -3.02 14.28 -11.30
CA ARG A 19 -3.87 13.13 -10.93
C ARG A 19 -4.46 12.44 -12.16
N ARG A 20 -4.88 13.23 -13.17
CA ARG A 20 -5.46 12.68 -14.42
C ARG A 20 -4.42 11.96 -15.26
N ILE A 21 -3.19 12.48 -15.31
CA ILE A 21 -2.09 11.90 -16.07
C ILE A 21 -1.58 10.61 -15.42
N PHE A 22 -1.32 10.64 -14.10
CA PHE A 22 -0.74 9.51 -13.38
C PHE A 22 -1.76 8.42 -13.03
N HIS A 23 -3.05 8.72 -13.12
CA HIS A 23 -4.14 7.77 -12.86
C HIS A 23 -3.95 7.03 -11.51
N TYR A 24 -3.75 5.71 -11.51
CA TYR A 24 -3.51 4.92 -10.31
C TYR A 24 -2.25 5.38 -9.53
N GLU A 25 -1.21 5.79 -10.25
CA GLU A 25 0.11 6.19 -9.72
C GLU A 25 0.10 7.60 -9.12
N ALA A 26 -1.02 8.31 -9.25
CA ALA A 26 -1.26 9.58 -8.58
C ALA A 26 -1.26 9.43 -7.05
N TYR A 27 -1.47 8.21 -6.55
CA TYR A 27 -1.42 7.87 -5.14
C TYR A 27 -0.33 6.82 -4.88
N HIS A 28 0.19 6.78 -3.66
CA HIS A 28 1.08 5.72 -3.23
C HIS A 28 0.26 4.60 -2.59
N TRP A 29 0.56 3.36 -2.93
CA TRP A 29 -0.19 2.18 -2.51
C TRP A 29 0.73 1.31 -1.66
N GLY A 30 0.20 0.83 -0.54
CA GLY A 30 0.89 -0.09 0.35
C GLY A 30 -0.10 -1.00 1.09
N LEU A 31 0.42 -1.96 1.84
CA LEU A 31 -0.36 -2.87 2.66
C LEU A 31 -0.12 -2.57 4.14
N LEU A 32 -1.20 -2.50 4.90
CA LEU A 32 -1.15 -2.42 6.36
C LEU A 32 -1.80 -3.66 6.97
N PHE A 33 -1.16 -4.17 8.02
CA PHE A 33 -1.63 -5.30 8.81
C PHE A 33 -1.95 -4.84 10.23
N THR A 34 -3.19 -5.01 10.65
CA THR A 34 -3.71 -4.40 11.89
C THR A 34 -4.37 -5.43 12.80
N THR A 35 -4.04 -5.40 14.10
CA THR A 35 -4.70 -6.17 15.15
C THR A 35 -5.54 -5.23 16.02
N GLY A 36 -6.69 -5.67 16.53
CA GLY A 36 -7.55 -4.83 17.38
C GLY A 36 -8.61 -3.98 16.65
N GLY A 37 -8.80 -4.19 15.33
CA GLY A 37 -9.89 -3.60 14.56
C GLY A 37 -9.46 -2.42 13.66
N PRO A 38 -10.42 -1.79 12.94
CA PRO A 38 -10.15 -0.77 11.91
C PRO A 38 -9.39 0.46 12.41
N ASN A 39 -9.64 0.90 13.65
CA ASN A 39 -9.05 2.12 14.21
C ASN A 39 -7.74 1.87 14.98
N ALA A 40 -7.30 0.62 15.08
CA ALA A 40 -6.06 0.31 15.77
C ALA A 40 -4.85 0.73 14.91
N PRO A 41 -3.73 1.15 15.53
CA PRO A 41 -2.50 1.41 14.80
C PRO A 41 -2.04 0.16 14.02
N PRO A 42 -1.51 0.33 12.80
CA PRO A 42 -0.96 -0.79 12.05
C PRO A 42 0.20 -1.43 12.81
N LEU A 43 0.22 -2.76 12.82
CA LEU A 43 1.31 -3.53 13.39
C LEU A 43 2.46 -3.66 12.39
N TYR A 44 2.15 -3.81 11.10
CA TYR A 44 3.13 -3.88 10.03
C TYR A 44 2.69 -3.07 8.81
N ALA A 45 3.66 -2.42 8.16
CA ALA A 45 3.48 -1.78 6.85
C ALA A 45 4.44 -2.36 5.82
N PHE A 46 3.93 -2.57 4.62
CA PHE A 46 4.73 -3.02 3.48
C PHE A 46 4.38 -2.23 2.22
N ASP A 47 5.39 -1.77 1.51
CA ASP A 47 5.21 -1.14 0.20
C ASP A 47 6.47 -1.24 -0.65
N ALA A 48 6.30 -1.31 -1.97
CA ALA A 48 7.42 -1.07 -2.89
C ALA A 48 7.62 0.43 -3.06
N THR A 49 8.86 0.90 -2.89
CA THR A 49 9.21 2.31 -3.05
C THR A 49 10.55 2.46 -3.74
N ASP A 50 10.68 3.53 -4.52
CA ASP A 50 11.92 3.99 -5.15
C ASP A 50 12.41 5.32 -4.55
N THR A 51 11.83 5.73 -3.40
CA THR A 51 12.16 7.00 -2.75
C THR A 51 13.67 7.18 -2.61
N SER A 52 14.13 8.35 -3.04
CA SER A 52 15.44 8.89 -2.71
C SER A 52 15.26 10.10 -1.80
N ASP A 53 15.96 10.10 -0.66
CA ASP A 53 15.92 11.16 0.33
C ASP A 53 17.34 11.58 0.74
N ILE A 54 17.45 12.79 1.28
CA ILE A 54 18.72 13.29 1.80
C ILE A 54 18.83 12.85 3.26
N ASP A 55 19.88 12.09 3.57
CA ASP A 55 20.24 11.74 4.93
C ASP A 55 20.53 13.04 5.72
N PRO A 56 19.78 13.35 6.78
CA PRO A 56 19.95 14.63 7.50
C PRO A 56 21.26 14.72 8.30
N VAL A 57 21.93 13.58 8.54
CA VAL A 57 23.21 13.53 9.27
C VAL A 57 24.38 13.65 8.30
N THR A 58 24.33 12.89 7.19
CA THR A 58 25.46 12.83 6.25
C THR A 58 25.31 13.78 5.06
N PHE A 59 24.12 14.36 4.86
CA PHE A 59 23.73 15.17 3.69
C PHE A 59 23.92 14.46 2.35
N ARG A 60 24.00 13.12 2.36
CA ARG A 60 24.09 12.29 1.15
C ARG A 60 22.72 11.79 0.74
N LEU A 61 22.51 11.65 -0.56
CA LEU A 61 21.35 10.98 -1.11
C LEU A 61 21.37 9.49 -0.73
N ARG A 62 20.32 9.04 -0.07
CA ARG A 62 19.96 7.64 0.06
C ARG A 62 19.26 7.21 -1.22
N ASN A 63 19.58 6.01 -1.69
CA ASN A 63 19.06 5.44 -2.94
C ASN A 63 19.12 6.41 -4.14
N PRO A 64 20.30 6.98 -4.50
CA PRO A 64 20.41 7.98 -5.57
C PRO A 64 20.01 7.44 -6.95
N ALA A 65 20.09 6.12 -7.15
CA ALA A 65 19.62 5.46 -8.36
C ALA A 65 18.09 5.34 -8.42
N MET A 66 17.38 5.64 -7.32
CA MET A 66 15.94 5.43 -7.14
C MET A 66 15.56 3.96 -7.39
N ASP A 67 16.40 3.00 -6.99
CA ASP A 67 16.09 1.58 -7.19
C ASP A 67 14.89 1.18 -6.34
N TRP A 68 14.02 0.34 -6.91
CA TRP A 68 12.88 -0.19 -6.18
C TRP A 68 13.36 -1.12 -5.09
N TRP A 69 12.80 -0.96 -3.90
CA TRP A 69 13.01 -1.86 -2.77
C TRP A 69 11.71 -2.06 -2.00
N LEU A 70 11.60 -3.19 -1.31
CA LEU A 70 10.49 -3.47 -0.40
C LEU A 70 10.77 -2.79 0.93
N ARG A 71 9.97 -1.77 1.26
CA ARG A 71 9.93 -1.22 2.60
C ARG A 71 9.04 -2.10 3.47
N ALA A 72 9.61 -2.57 4.58
CA ALA A 72 8.94 -3.37 5.60
C ALA A 72 9.18 -2.71 6.95
N GLU A 73 8.11 -2.25 7.60
CA GLU A 73 8.19 -1.51 8.87
C GLU A 73 7.31 -2.18 9.92
N ALA A 74 7.89 -2.46 11.08
CA ALA A 74 7.16 -2.87 12.27
C ALA A 74 6.73 -1.65 13.08
N ARG A 75 5.46 -1.61 13.48
CA ARG A 75 4.82 -0.50 14.22
C ARG A 75 5.14 0.86 13.59
N PRO A 76 4.81 1.06 12.31
CA PRO A 76 5.13 2.30 11.61
C PRO A 76 4.44 3.49 12.29
N PRO A 77 5.09 4.66 12.36
CA PRO A 77 4.49 5.85 12.92
C PRO A 77 3.30 6.33 12.06
N PRO A 78 2.37 7.13 12.62
CA PRO A 78 1.30 7.74 11.84
C PRO A 78 1.85 8.54 10.67
N ASN A 79 1.35 8.28 9.47
CA ASN A 79 1.76 8.99 8.26
C ASN A 79 0.71 10.05 7.90
N PRO A 80 1.05 11.35 7.90
CA PRO A 80 0.10 12.42 7.59
C PRO A 80 -0.40 12.36 6.13
N LYS A 81 0.28 11.62 5.25
CA LYS A 81 -0.14 11.43 3.86
C LYS A 81 -1.20 10.35 3.68
N LEU A 82 -1.51 9.57 4.71
CA LEU A 82 -2.50 8.50 4.64
C LEU A 82 -3.90 9.10 4.41
N LEU A 83 -4.52 8.74 3.29
CA LEU A 83 -5.88 9.16 2.95
C LEU A 83 -6.92 8.23 3.58
N GLY A 84 -6.65 6.93 3.55
CA GLY A 84 -7.54 5.91 4.09
C GLY A 84 -7.08 4.49 3.77
N GLN A 85 -7.88 3.54 4.21
CA GLN A 85 -7.60 2.10 4.14
C GLN A 85 -8.81 1.34 3.59
N LEU A 86 -8.56 0.37 2.72
CA LEU A 86 -9.57 -0.56 2.22
C LEU A 86 -9.30 -1.94 2.82
N VAL A 87 -10.24 -2.46 3.60
CA VAL A 87 -10.15 -3.82 4.18
C VAL A 87 -10.43 -4.83 3.07
N VAL A 88 -9.44 -5.67 2.81
CA VAL A 88 -9.44 -6.63 1.69
C VAL A 88 -9.38 -8.08 2.17
N GLY A 89 -9.02 -8.31 3.43
CA GLY A 89 -8.96 -9.67 3.97
C GLY A 89 -8.49 -9.71 5.41
N ALA A 90 -8.15 -10.91 5.86
CA ALA A 90 -7.66 -11.15 7.20
C ALA A 90 -6.71 -12.36 7.24
N VAL A 91 -5.61 -12.20 7.98
CA VAL A 91 -4.73 -13.30 8.37
C VAL A 91 -5.38 -14.03 9.57
N PRO A 92 -5.57 -15.35 9.49
CA PRO A 92 -6.17 -16.13 10.58
C PRO A 92 -5.25 -16.16 11.82
N PRO A 93 -5.81 -16.22 13.05
CA PRO A 93 -5.01 -16.33 14.26
C PRO A 93 -4.23 -17.66 14.30
N ARG A 94 -3.04 -17.66 14.91
CA ARG A 94 -2.21 -18.86 15.15
C ARG A 94 -1.53 -18.80 16.52
N GLU A 95 -1.19 -19.96 17.06
CA GLU A 95 -0.67 -20.11 18.43
C GLU A 95 0.78 -19.61 18.62
N GLU A 96 1.61 -19.69 17.57
CA GLU A 96 3.01 -19.21 17.58
C GLU A 96 3.14 -17.98 16.67
N GLU A 97 3.01 -16.77 17.22
CA GLU A 97 2.98 -15.55 16.42
C GLU A 97 4.39 -15.03 16.07
N ARG A 98 4.87 -15.35 14.87
CA ARG A 98 5.99 -14.65 14.18
C ARG A 98 5.52 -14.03 12.86
N TRP A 99 4.44 -13.25 12.93
CA TRP A 99 3.80 -12.71 11.73
C TRP A 99 4.71 -11.79 10.91
N GLU A 100 5.60 -11.02 11.53
CA GLU A 100 6.51 -10.13 10.81
C GLU A 100 7.35 -10.86 9.77
N GLU A 101 7.98 -11.97 10.18
CA GLU A 101 8.87 -12.75 9.33
C GLU A 101 8.09 -13.51 8.24
N GLU A 102 6.93 -14.10 8.58
CA GLU A 102 6.09 -14.79 7.59
C GLU A 102 5.54 -13.80 6.55
N LEU A 103 5.04 -12.64 6.98
CA LEU A 103 4.57 -11.58 6.09
C LEU A 103 5.68 -11.06 5.20
N LYS A 104 6.84 -10.75 5.78
CA LYS A 104 8.01 -10.28 5.02
C LYS A 104 8.46 -11.31 4.00
N ALA A 105 8.65 -12.57 4.41
CA ALA A 105 9.07 -13.64 3.52
C ALA A 105 8.05 -13.93 2.40
N LEU A 106 6.75 -13.75 2.66
CA LEU A 106 5.71 -13.87 1.65
C LEU A 106 5.78 -12.71 0.64
N LEU A 107 5.89 -11.48 1.13
CA LEU A 107 5.86 -10.27 0.31
C LEU A 107 7.17 -10.02 -0.45
N GLU A 108 8.29 -10.55 0.03
CA GLU A 108 9.58 -10.59 -0.69
C GLU A 108 9.53 -11.46 -1.95
N GLN A 109 8.57 -12.39 -2.06
CA GLN A 109 8.38 -13.20 -3.27
C GLN A 109 7.66 -12.42 -4.38
N VAL A 110 7.05 -11.28 -4.06
CA VAL A 110 6.39 -10.42 -5.04
C VAL A 110 7.46 -9.63 -5.77
N LEU A 111 7.51 -9.77 -7.10
CA LEU A 111 8.48 -9.06 -7.91
C LEU A 111 8.36 -7.55 -7.72
N LEU A 112 9.49 -6.90 -7.46
CA LEU A 112 9.55 -5.45 -7.40
C LEU A 112 9.33 -4.83 -8.79
N PRO A 113 8.81 -3.60 -8.86
CA PRO A 113 8.58 -2.94 -10.14
C PRO A 113 9.87 -2.77 -10.95
N VAL A 114 9.76 -2.94 -12.26
CA VAL A 114 10.88 -2.77 -13.20
C VAL A 114 10.77 -1.41 -13.90
N LYS A 115 11.82 -0.60 -13.78
CA LYS A 115 11.90 0.73 -14.42
C LYS A 115 11.91 0.64 -15.95
N ASN A 116 11.44 1.71 -16.60
CA ASN A 116 11.55 1.93 -18.05
C ASN A 116 10.90 0.82 -18.90
N THR A 117 9.82 0.22 -18.39
CA THR A 117 9.02 -0.79 -19.09
C THR A 117 7.74 -0.20 -19.67
N HIS A 118 7.13 -0.90 -20.63
CA HIS A 118 5.79 -0.60 -21.13
C HIS A 118 4.90 -1.85 -21.01
N PRO A 119 3.79 -1.80 -20.26
CA PRO A 119 3.32 -0.68 -19.44
C PRO A 119 4.28 -0.34 -18.29
N GLN A 120 4.23 0.92 -17.81
CA GLN A 120 5.01 1.36 -16.67
C GLN A 120 4.62 0.57 -15.41
N GLN A 121 5.61 0.23 -14.59
CA GLN A 121 5.40 -0.43 -13.31
C GLN A 121 5.71 0.51 -12.15
N SER A 122 4.94 0.37 -11.06
CA SER A 122 5.04 1.22 -9.87
C SER A 122 4.61 0.49 -8.59
N CYS A 123 4.53 1.21 -7.47
CA CYS A 123 3.99 0.69 -6.21
C CYS A 123 2.57 0.13 -6.36
N VAL A 124 1.79 0.62 -7.34
CA VAL A 124 0.47 0.07 -7.67
C VAL A 124 0.60 -1.36 -8.21
N THR A 125 1.50 -1.57 -9.17
CA THR A 125 1.75 -2.90 -9.76
C THR A 125 2.16 -3.90 -8.69
N TRP A 126 3.08 -3.49 -7.80
CA TRP A 126 3.50 -4.32 -6.68
C TRP A 126 2.35 -4.60 -5.69
N ALA A 127 1.57 -3.58 -5.30
CA ALA A 127 0.48 -3.76 -4.34
C ALA A 127 -0.59 -4.73 -4.87
N VAL A 128 -0.91 -4.65 -6.17
CA VAL A 128 -1.86 -5.56 -6.82
C VAL A 128 -1.32 -6.99 -6.88
N ALA A 129 -0.06 -7.18 -7.27
CA ALA A 129 0.59 -8.49 -7.26
C ALA A 129 0.71 -9.06 -5.83
N ALA A 130 0.90 -8.21 -4.82
CA ALA A 130 0.89 -8.62 -3.42
C ALA A 130 -0.50 -9.08 -2.97
N LEU A 131 -1.57 -8.39 -3.38
CA LEU A 131 -2.94 -8.84 -3.11
C LEU A 131 -3.26 -10.17 -3.79
N GLU A 132 -2.82 -10.37 -5.03
CA GLU A 132 -2.92 -11.66 -5.72
C GLU A 132 -2.19 -12.75 -4.94
N ARG A 133 -0.97 -12.47 -4.46
CA ARG A 133 -0.22 -13.43 -3.63
C ARG A 133 -0.92 -13.76 -2.31
N LEU A 134 -1.61 -12.79 -1.73
CA LEU A 134 -2.42 -12.98 -0.53
C LEU A 134 -3.72 -13.74 -0.80
N GLN A 135 -4.27 -13.63 -2.02
CA GLN A 135 -5.39 -14.45 -2.50
C GLN A 135 -4.96 -15.91 -2.65
N ASP A 136 -3.81 -16.17 -3.30
CA ASP A 136 -3.23 -17.53 -3.42
C ASP A 136 -3.01 -18.19 -2.06
N ARG A 137 -2.57 -17.40 -1.07
CA ARG A 137 -2.34 -17.87 0.31
C ARG A 137 -3.63 -18.14 1.08
N GLY A 138 -4.76 -17.62 0.61
CA GLY A 138 -6.08 -17.73 1.22
C GLY A 138 -6.35 -16.71 2.34
N TRP A 139 -5.58 -15.62 2.43
CA TRP A 139 -5.78 -14.56 3.43
C TRP A 139 -6.65 -13.41 2.92
N VAL A 140 -6.74 -13.27 1.60
CA VAL A 140 -7.63 -12.36 0.89
C VAL A 140 -8.57 -13.22 0.06
N ARG A 141 -9.88 -12.94 0.06
CA ARG A 141 -10.80 -13.70 -0.80
C ARG A 141 -10.58 -13.31 -2.27
N PRO A 142 -10.75 -14.22 -3.23
CA PRO A 142 -10.66 -13.88 -4.65
C PRO A 142 -11.69 -12.80 -5.03
N PHE A 143 -11.22 -11.75 -5.69
CA PHE A 143 -12.03 -10.71 -6.33
C PHE A 143 -11.30 -10.15 -7.55
N ASP A 144 -12.04 -9.46 -8.42
CA ASP A 144 -11.50 -8.82 -9.62
C ASP A 144 -10.57 -7.65 -9.22
N LEU A 145 -9.26 -7.85 -9.40
CA LEU A 145 -8.23 -6.89 -9.04
C LEU A 145 -8.25 -5.63 -9.92
N ASP A 146 -8.72 -5.72 -11.17
CA ASP A 146 -8.83 -4.55 -12.04
C ASP A 146 -9.98 -3.65 -11.62
N ARG A 147 -11.16 -4.23 -11.33
CA ARG A 147 -12.27 -3.47 -10.74
C ARG A 147 -11.92 -2.88 -9.38
N PHE A 148 -11.15 -3.63 -8.58
CA PHE A 148 -10.68 -3.13 -7.29
C PHE A 148 -9.76 -1.92 -7.44
N LYS A 149 -8.88 -1.89 -8.46
CA LYS A 149 -8.03 -0.72 -8.70
C LYS A 149 -8.84 0.53 -8.99
N ASP A 150 -9.89 0.41 -9.81
CA ASP A 150 -10.81 1.53 -10.09
C ASP A 150 -11.53 2.00 -8.82
N ALA A 151 -12.01 1.06 -8.00
CA ALA A 151 -12.66 1.37 -6.72
C ALA A 151 -11.69 2.06 -5.74
N ALA A 152 -10.44 1.59 -5.65
CA ALA A 152 -9.41 2.19 -4.81
C ALA A 152 -9.05 3.61 -5.27
N LEU A 153 -8.94 3.84 -6.58
CA LEU A 153 -8.71 5.16 -7.15
C LEU A 153 -9.87 6.12 -6.81
N ALA A 154 -11.11 5.68 -7.01
CA ALA A 154 -12.30 6.48 -6.69
C ALA A 154 -12.39 6.81 -5.18
N TYR A 155 -12.06 5.84 -4.33
CA TYR A 155 -11.98 6.04 -2.89
C TYR A 155 -10.92 7.08 -2.51
N ALA A 156 -9.70 6.99 -3.06
CA ALA A 156 -8.64 7.97 -2.80
C ALA A 156 -9.04 9.38 -3.25
N ASP A 157 -9.68 9.52 -4.42
CA ASP A 157 -10.17 10.80 -4.94
C ASP A 157 -11.22 11.44 -4.00
N ALA A 158 -12.16 10.65 -3.49
CA ALA A 158 -13.16 11.13 -2.54
C ALA A 158 -12.49 11.63 -1.25
N ARG A 159 -11.55 10.85 -0.70
CA ARG A 159 -10.83 11.17 0.53
C ARG A 159 -9.96 12.42 0.40
N ILE A 160 -9.22 12.59 -0.70
CA ILE A 160 -8.39 13.78 -0.89
C ILE A 160 -9.22 15.03 -1.21
N GLY A 161 -10.40 14.87 -1.82
CA GLY A 161 -11.37 15.93 -2.07
C GLY A 161 -12.05 16.47 -0.81
N GLY A 162 -11.81 15.85 0.35
CA GLY A 162 -12.42 16.23 1.61
C GLY A 162 -13.86 15.71 1.78
N ASP A 163 -14.25 14.67 1.04
CA ASP A 163 -15.53 14.02 1.24
C ASP A 163 -15.54 13.30 2.60
N VAL A 164 -16.21 13.92 3.56
CA VAL A 164 -16.32 13.46 4.95
C VAL A 164 -17.20 12.20 5.05
N THR A 165 -17.92 11.83 3.99
CA THR A 165 -18.80 10.65 3.99
C THR A 165 -18.04 9.34 3.74
N ALA A 166 -16.88 9.40 3.06
CA ALA A 166 -16.03 8.22 2.86
C ALA A 166 -15.25 7.91 4.15
N PRO A 167 -15.47 6.74 4.80
CA PRO A 167 -14.85 6.43 6.07
C PRO A 167 -13.33 6.25 5.89
N ALA A 168 -12.55 6.58 6.92
CA ALA A 168 -11.09 6.44 6.90
C ALA A 168 -10.64 4.98 6.75
N VAL A 169 -11.50 4.03 7.12
CA VAL A 169 -11.36 2.60 6.83
C VAL A 169 -12.66 2.11 6.23
N GLN A 170 -12.60 1.55 5.04
CA GLN A 170 -13.76 1.06 4.29
C GLN A 170 -13.60 -0.44 4.01
N GLU A 171 -14.64 -1.23 4.26
CA GLU A 171 -14.66 -2.63 3.85
C GLU A 171 -14.87 -2.74 2.33
N TYR A 172 -14.05 -3.56 1.67
CA TYR A 172 -14.22 -3.86 0.25
C TYR A 172 -14.68 -5.30 0.03
N CYS A 173 -14.00 -6.26 0.65
CA CYS A 173 -14.33 -7.68 0.60
C CYS A 173 -14.00 -8.31 1.95
N VAL A 174 -15.01 -8.47 2.81
CA VAL A 174 -14.92 -9.16 4.11
C VAL A 174 -16.01 -10.23 4.19
#